data_AF-A0A419EXJ7-F1
#
_entry.id   AF-A0A419EXJ7-F1
#
_cell.length_a   1.000
_cell.length_b   1.000
_cell.length_c   1.000
_cell.angle_alpha   90.00
_cell.angle_beta   90.00
_cell.angle_gamma   90.00
#
_symmetry.space_group_name_H-M   'P 1'
#
loop_
_entity.id
_entity.type
_entity.pdbx_description
1 polymer ?
#
loop_
_entity_poly.entity_id
_entity_poly.type
_entity_poly.pdbx_seq_one_letter_code
_entity_poly.pdbx_strand_id
1 'polypeptide(L)' 'MYVMVILMFFSLLVAGGFLVAFIWAVKHNQFKDTYTPSVRILFDEDKPDSDKKGKQQLNK' A
#
# COMPACT_ATOMS: atom_id res chain seq x y z
N MET A 1 -16.68 28.21 28.34
CA MET A 1 -17.02 26.86 28.84
C MET A 1 -17.50 25.92 27.73
N TYR A 2 -18.41 26.35 26.85
CA TYR A 2 -18.90 25.55 25.71
C TYR A 2 -17.82 25.06 24.73
N VAL A 3 -16.81 25.90 24.47
CA VAL A 3 -15.69 25.58 23.54
C VAL A 3 -14.89 24.35 24.01
N MET A 4 -14.62 24.23 25.31
CA MET A 4 -13.86 23.09 25.85
C MET A 4 -14.62 21.77 25.68
N VAL A 5 -15.93 21.79 25.86
CA VAL A 5 -16.78 20.61 25.68
C VAL A 5 -16.79 20.17 24.21
N ILE A 6 -16.93 21.11 23.26
CA ILE A 6 -16.84 20.80 21.83
C ILE A 6 -15.49 20.19 21.48
N LEU A 7 -14.40 20.79 21.97
CA LEU A 7 -13.06 20.34 21.64
C LEU A 7 -12.75 18.94 22.21
N MET A 8 -13.34 18.60 23.37
CA MET A 8 -13.26 17.27 23.96
C MET A 8 -13.93 16.20 23.08
N PHE A 9 -15.12 16.48 22.55
CA PHE A 9 -15.77 15.53 21.62
C PHE A 9 -15.05 15.46 20.27
N PHE A 10 -14.55 16.59 19.78
CA PHE A 10 -13.80 16.64 18.54
C PHE A 10 -12.50 15.82 18.63
N SER A 11 -11.77 15.89 19.75
CA SER A 11 -10.55 15.08 19.94
C SER A 11 -10.86 13.59 19.98
N LEU A 12 -11.96 13.19 20.63
CA LEU A 12 -12.42 11.79 20.65
C LEU A 12 -12.82 11.32 19.25
N LEU A 13 -13.50 12.15 18.46
CA LEU A 13 -13.85 11.85 17.08
C LEU A 13 -12.61 11.66 16.20
N VAL A 14 -11.63 12.55 16.30
CA VAL A 14 -10.37 12.44 15.54
C VAL A 14 -9.61 11.19 15.94
N ALA A 15 -9.46 10.92 17.24
CA ALA A 15 -8.79 9.73 17.74
C ALA A 15 -9.50 8.43 17.31
N GLY A 16 -10.82 8.39 17.42
CA GLY A 16 -11.63 7.26 16.98
C GLY A 16 -11.57 7.05 15.47
N GLY A 17 -11.65 8.12 14.68
CA GLY A 17 -11.52 8.08 13.23
C GLY A 17 -10.15 7.55 12.80
N PHE A 18 -9.08 8.02 13.45
CA PHE A 18 -7.73 7.54 13.20
C PHE A 18 -7.58 6.04 13.52
N LEU A 19 -8.14 5.59 14.65
CA LEU A 19 -8.13 4.17 15.04
C LEU A 19 -8.89 3.29 14.04
N VAL A 20 -10.09 3.71 13.59
CA VAL A 20 -10.88 2.98 12.60
C VAL A 20 -10.14 2.90 11.26
N ALA A 21 -9.57 4.02 10.79
CA ALA A 21 -8.78 4.06 9.57
C ALA A 21 -7.54 3.14 9.66
N PHE A 22 -6.86 3.15 10.81
CA PHE A 22 -5.72 2.27 11.08
C PHE A 22 -6.10 0.79 11.01
N ILE A 23 -7.17 0.38 11.69
CA ILE A 23 -7.65 -1.01 11.65
C ILE A 23 -8.05 -1.41 10.23
N TRP A 24 -8.71 -0.51 9.49
CA TRP A 24 -9.08 -0.74 8.10
C TRP A 24 -7.85 -0.96 7.21
N ALA A 25 -6.82 -0.11 7.33
CA ALA A 25 -5.58 -0.20 6.55
C ALA A 25 -4.82 -1.50 6.80
N VAL A 26 -4.70 -1.91 8.08
CA VAL A 26 -4.06 -3.18 8.46
C VAL A 26 -4.84 -4.37 7.90
N LYS A 27 -6.18 -4.36 8.03
CA LYS A 27 -7.04 -5.44 7.51
C LYS A 27 -7.01 -5.52 5.97
N HIS A 28 -6.91 -4.38 5.28
CA HIS A 28 -6.81 -4.34 3.82
C HIS A 28 -5.42 -4.70 3.29
N ASN A 29 -4.45 -4.97 4.19
CA ASN A 29 -3.13 -5.46 3.83
C ASN A 29 -2.43 -4.50 2.83
N GLN A 30 -2.61 -3.18 3.03
CA GLN A 30 -2.02 -2.12 2.19
C GLN A 30 -0.48 -2.13 2.21
N PHE A 31 0.12 -2.90 3.12
CA PHE A 31 1.57 -3.05 3.29
C PHE A 31 2.15 -4.23 2.48
N LYS A 32 1.44 -4.70 1.44
CA LYS A 32 1.92 -5.81 0.57
C LYS A 32 3.11 -5.43 -0.31
N ASP A 33 3.31 -4.15 -0.58
CA ASP A 33 4.44 -3.67 -1.37
C ASP A 33 5.65 -3.39 -0.46
N THR A 34 6.22 -4.46 0.10
CA THR A 34 7.46 -4.40 0.90
C THR A 34 8.73 -4.42 0.04
N TYR A 35 8.59 -4.58 -1.28
CA TYR A 35 9.70 -4.68 -2.22
C TYR A 35 9.59 -3.61 -3.29
N THR A 36 10.25 -2.49 -3.04
CA THR A 36 10.19 -1.29 -3.88
C THR A 36 10.60 -1.58 -5.33
N PRO A 37 9.86 -1.06 -6.33
CA PRO A 37 10.17 -1.25 -7.76
C PRO A 37 11.60 -0.84 -8.14
N SER A 38 12.19 0.13 -7.43
CA SER A 38 13.58 0.57 -7.61
C SER A 38 14.61 -0.52 -7.31
N VAL A 39 14.31 -1.46 -6.41
CA VAL A 39 15.22 -2.58 -6.10
C VAL A 39 15.05 -3.69 -7.15
N ARG A 40 13.84 -3.88 -7.65
CA ARG A 40 13.57 -4.84 -8.74
C ARG A 40 14.33 -4.46 -10.00
N ILE A 41 14.26 -3.20 -10.42
CA ILE A 41 14.87 -2.78 -11.69
C ILE A 41 16.40 -2.84 -11.65
N LEU A 42 17.03 -2.55 -10.50
CA LEU A 42 18.50 -2.63 -10.36
C LEU A 42 19.07 -4.05 -10.43
N PHE A 43 18.31 -5.08 -10.06
CA PHE A 43 18.78 -6.48 -10.01
C PHE A 43 18.13 -7.39 -11.06
N ASP A 44 17.12 -6.91 -11.78
CA ASP A 44 16.49 -7.64 -12.90
C ASP A 44 17.07 -7.27 -14.28
N GLU A 45 17.83 -6.17 -14.40
CA GLU A 45 18.52 -5.78 -15.65
C GLU A 45 19.62 -6.78 -16.08
N ASP A 46 20.12 -7.61 -15.15
CA ASP A 46 21.16 -8.61 -15.42
C ASP A 46 20.62 -10.00 -15.82
N LYS A 47 19.29 -10.21 -15.89
CA LYS A 47 18.74 -11.49 -16.34
C LYS A 47 18.61 -11.49 -17.87
N PRO A 48 19.39 -12.29 -18.61
CA PRO A 48 19.24 -12.38 -20.05
C PRO A 48 17.81 -12.83 -20.40
N ASP A 49 17.24 -12.16 -21.40
CA ASP A 49 15.89 -12.28 -21.96
C ASP A 49 15.57 -13.66 -22.59
N SER A 50 16.20 -14.73 -22.12
CA SER A 50 16.17 -16.06 -22.72
C SER A 50 14.83 -16.78 -22.60
N ASP A 51 13.90 -16.32 -21.75
CA ASP A 51 12.72 -17.11 -21.38
C ASP A 51 11.35 -16.48 -21.71
N LYS A 52 11.29 -15.31 -22.35
CA LYS A 52 10.01 -14.62 -22.62
C LYS A 52 9.66 -14.32 -24.07
N LYS A 53 10.45 -14.77 -25.05
CA LYS A 53 10.09 -14.63 -26.48
C LYS A 53 9.48 -15.86 -27.16
N GLY A 54 9.42 -17.01 -26.48
CA GLY A 54 9.08 -18.29 -27.14
C GLY A 54 7.61 -18.72 -27.22
N LYS A 55 6.65 -18.09 -26.49
CA LYS A 55 5.29 -18.68 -26.35
C LYS A 55 4.10 -17.81 -26.78
N GLN A 56 4.29 -16.59 -27.26
CA GLN A 56 3.17 -15.72 -27.70
C GLN A 56 3.08 -15.50 -29.21
N GLN A 57 3.98 -16.06 -30.01
CA GLN A 57 3.94 -15.92 -31.48
C GLN A 57 3.64 -17.23 -32.24
N LEU A 58 3.30 -18.32 -31.54
CA LEU A 58 2.99 -19.61 -32.18
C LEU A 58 1.47 -19.89 -32.30
N ASN A 59 0.61 -18.89 -32.13
CA ASN A 59 -0.84 -19.12 -32.18
C ASN A 59 -1.67 -17.96 -32.74
N LYS A 60 -1.11 -17.15 -33.65
CA LYS A 60 -1.89 -16.19 -34.43
C LYS A 60 -1.41 -16.12 -35.87
#